data_AF-A0A2K4MUB3-F1
#
_entry.id   AF-A0A2K4MUB3-F1
#
_cell.length_a   1.000
_cell.length_b   1.000
_cell.length_c   1.000
_cell.angle_alpha   90.00
_cell.angle_beta   90.00
_cell.angle_gamma   90.00
#
_symmetry.space_group_name_H-M   'P 1'
#
loop_
_entity.id
_entity.type
_entity.pdbx_description
1 polymer ?
#
loop_
_entity_poly.entity_id
_entity_poly.type
_entity_poly.pdbx_seq_one_letter_code
_entity_poly.pdbx_strand_id
1 'polypeptide(L)' 'MSQLNLQINGEAKSVAGVATFAELIDALALTGKRIAIERNGEIVPRSRYAEARLADGDVLEIVVAVGGG' A
#
# COMPACT_ATOMS: atom_id res chain seq x y z
N MET A 1 13.65 13.59 5.36
CA MET A 1 12.46 12.72 5.16
C MET A 1 12.97 11.37 4.69
N SER A 2 12.50 10.26 5.26
CA SER A 2 12.90 8.93 4.82
C SER A 2 12.26 8.59 3.47
N GLN A 3 13.03 7.99 2.59
CA GLN A 3 12.57 7.40 1.34
C GLN A 3 12.50 5.88 1.52
N LEU A 4 11.43 5.27 1.01
CA LEU A 4 11.25 3.83 0.95
C LEU A 4 11.24 3.39 -0.50
N ASN A 5 11.93 2.30 -0.81
CA ASN A 5 11.89 1.63 -2.10
C ASN A 5 10.98 0.41 -1.96
N LEU A 6 9.85 0.44 -2.64
CA LEU A 6 8.82 -0.59 -2.59
C LEU A 6 8.69 -1.26 -3.95
N GLN A 7 8.22 -2.50 -3.99
CA GLN A 7 7.69 -3.10 -5.21
C GLN A 7 6.16 -3.09 -5.08
N ILE A 8 5.44 -2.48 -6.02
CA ILE A 8 3.99 -2.36 -5.99
C ILE A 8 3.43 -2.93 -7.28
N ASN A 9 2.62 -4.00 -7.20
CA ASN A 9 2.07 -4.72 -8.35
C ASN A 9 3.14 -5.08 -9.39
N GLY A 10 4.30 -5.56 -8.91
CA GLY A 10 5.47 -5.86 -9.72
C GLY A 10 6.36 -4.67 -10.12
N GLU A 11 5.93 -3.42 -9.93
CA GLU A 11 6.69 -2.22 -10.33
C GLU A 11 7.51 -1.63 -9.17
N ALA A 12 8.79 -1.34 -9.41
CA ALA A 12 9.64 -0.67 -8.43
C ALA A 12 9.25 0.81 -8.29
N LYS A 13 8.96 1.24 -7.05
CA LYS A 13 8.56 2.61 -6.75
C LYS A 13 9.24 3.13 -5.49
N SER A 14 9.89 4.29 -5.62
CA SER A 14 10.40 5.03 -4.47
C SER A 14 9.35 6.03 -3.99
N VAL A 15 9.00 5.98 -2.70
CA VAL A 15 8.07 6.90 -2.04
C VAL A 15 8.78 7.63 -0.90
N ALA A 16 8.56 8.94 -0.80
CA ALA A 16 9.18 9.77 0.24
C ALA A 16 8.09 10.37 1.13
N GLY A 17 8.36 10.43 2.43
CA GLY A 17 7.42 11.02 3.39
C GLY A 17 6.18 10.16 3.68
N VAL A 18 6.24 8.87 3.33
CA VAL A 18 5.19 7.89 3.61
C VAL A 18 5.73 6.87 4.62
N ALA A 19 4.97 6.61 5.68
CA ALA A 19 5.31 5.67 6.74
C ALA A 19 4.28 4.54 6.89
N THR A 20 3.02 4.78 6.56
CA THR A 20 1.92 3.79 6.73
C THR A 20 1.23 3.43 5.42
N PHE A 21 0.47 2.33 5.43
CA PHE A 21 -0.35 1.93 4.29
C PHE A 21 -1.40 3.00 3.95
N ALA A 22 -2.02 3.64 4.95
CA ALA A 22 -2.99 4.71 4.73
C ALA A 22 -2.39 5.91 3.97
N GLU A 23 -1.19 6.34 4.37
CA GLU A 23 -0.46 7.41 3.68
C GLU A 23 -0.04 7.00 2.26
N LEU A 24 0.33 5.74 2.05
CA LEU A 24 0.63 5.22 0.71
C LEU A 24 -0.62 5.23 -0.18
N ILE A 25 -1.76 4.79 0.34
CA ILE A 25 -3.04 4.80 -0.38
C ILE A 25 -3.39 6.22 -0.83
N ASP A 26 -3.15 7.21 0.04
CA ASP A 26 -3.38 8.62 -0.29
C ASP A 26 -2.40 9.14 -1.34
N ALA A 27 -1.11 8.83 -1.19
CA ALA A 27 -0.07 9.18 -2.16
C ALA A 27 -0.29 8.55 -3.55
N LEU A 28 -0.98 7.40 -3.60
CA LEU A 28 -1.39 6.73 -4.84
C LEU A 28 -2.74 7.19 -5.38
N ALA A 29 -3.41 8.17 -4.73
CA ALA A 29 -4.76 8.63 -5.06
C ALA A 29 -5.80 7.50 -5.09
N LEU A 30 -5.65 6.53 -4.18
CA LEU A 30 -6.55 5.38 -4.03
C LEU A 30 -7.52 5.53 -2.84
N THR A 31 -7.48 6.66 -2.13
CA THR A 31 -8.38 6.98 -1.02
C THR A 31 -9.84 6.82 -1.43
N GLY A 32 -10.65 6.20 -0.56
CA GLY A 32 -12.07 5.93 -0.81
C GLY A 32 -12.37 4.74 -1.73
N LYS A 33 -11.36 4.19 -2.42
CA LYS A 33 -11.55 2.96 -3.22
C LYS A 33 -11.67 1.74 -2.31
N ARG A 34 -12.41 0.74 -2.78
CA ARG A 34 -12.43 -0.60 -2.18
C ARG A 34 -11.17 -1.31 -2.63
N ILE A 35 -10.22 -1.45 -1.72
CA ILE A 35 -8.91 -2.03 -1.98
C ILE A 35 -8.57 -3.13 -0.97
N ALA A 36 -7.87 -4.14 -1.46
CA ALA A 36 -7.17 -5.13 -0.66
C ALA A 36 -5.66 -4.97 -0.91
N ILE A 37 -4.88 -5.10 0.14
CA ILE A 37 -3.42 -4.99 0.10
C ILE A 37 -2.83 -6.24 0.72
N GLU A 38 -1.94 -6.88 -0.02
CA GLU A 38 -1.03 -7.91 0.45
C GLU A 38 0.37 -7.30 0.62
N ARG A 39 1.08 -7.69 1.68
CA ARG A 39 2.48 -7.33 1.94
C ARG A 39 3.28 -8.62 2.06
N ASN A 40 4.26 -8.82 1.18
CA ASN A 40 5.18 -9.95 1.20
C ASN A 40 4.47 -11.33 1.27
N GLY A 41 3.33 -11.50 0.59
CA GLY A 41 2.56 -12.75 0.64
C GLY A 41 1.44 -12.77 1.69
N GLU A 42 1.34 -11.75 2.56
CA GLU A 42 0.36 -11.73 3.66
C GLU A 42 -0.64 -10.58 3.53
N ILE A 43 -1.94 -10.90 3.63
CA ILE A 43 -3.00 -9.88 3.58
C ILE A 43 -2.91 -8.96 4.80
N VAL A 44 -2.83 -7.65 4.53
CA VAL A 44 -2.89 -6.61 5.56
C VAL A 44 -4.37 -6.28 5.82
N PRO A 45 -4.90 -6.51 7.03
CA PRO A 45 -6.27 -6.14 7.35
C PRO A 45 -6.48 -4.64 7.21
N ARG A 46 -7.59 -4.23 6.57
CA ARG A 46 -7.91 -2.80 6.34
C ARG A 46 -7.93 -1.96 7.61
N SER A 47 -8.35 -2.55 8.74
CA SER A 47 -8.34 -1.88 10.05
C SER A 47 -6.94 -1.45 10.49
N ARG A 48 -5.89 -2.10 9.99
CA ARG A 48 -4.49 -1.80 10.33
C ARG A 48 -3.84 -0.79 9.40
N TYR A 49 -4.49 -0.32 8.34
CA TYR A 49 -3.81 0.54 7.36
C TYR A 49 -3.27 1.85 7.94
N ALA A 50 -3.95 2.41 8.95
CA ALA A 50 -3.53 3.64 9.60
C ALA A 50 -2.34 3.47 10.56
N GLU A 51 -2.07 2.26 11.05
CA GLU A 51 -1.07 1.98 12.09
C GLU A 51 0.09 1.12 11.57
N ALA A 52 -0.16 0.24 10.62
CA ALA A 52 0.82 -0.65 10.05
C ALA A 52 1.84 0.15 9.23
N ARG A 53 3.11 0.04 9.63
CA ARG A 53 4.22 0.71 8.98
C ARG A 53 4.74 -0.08 7.79
N LEU A 54 5.07 0.67 6.74
CA LEU A 54 5.84 0.20 5.61
C LEU A 54 7.31 0.08 5.99
N ALA A 55 7.99 -0.89 5.40
CA ALA A 55 9.43 -1.04 5.47
C ALA A 55 10.05 -0.91 4.07
N ASP A 56 11.32 -0.51 4.04
CA ASP A 56 12.08 -0.51 2.80
C ASP A 56 12.18 -1.95 2.26
N GLY A 57 11.99 -2.11 0.96
CA GLY A 57 12.00 -3.40 0.28
C GLY A 57 10.69 -4.20 0.37
N ASP A 58 9.62 -3.67 0.98
CA ASP A 58 8.33 -4.37 0.97
C ASP A 58 7.80 -4.57 -0.46
N VAL A 59 7.28 -5.78 -0.70
CA VAL A 59 6.54 -6.15 -1.92
C VAL A 59 5.06 -6.09 -1.61
N LEU A 60 4.34 -5.26 -2.36
CA LEU A 60 2.94 -4.96 -2.15
C LEU A 60 2.12 -5.34 -3.38
N GLU A 61 1.08 -6.14 -3.17
CA GLU A 61 0.04 -6.37 -4.18
C GLU A 61 -1.23 -5.62 -3.76
N ILE A 62 -1.64 -4.66 -4.57
CA ILE A 62 -2.78 -3.77 -4.35
C ILE A 62 -3.83 -4.07 -5.41
N VAL A 63 -4.94 -4.66 -4.97
CA VAL A 63 -6.09 -4.98 -5.81
C VAL A 63 -7.22 -4.00 -5.51
N VAL A 64 -7.71 -3.32 -6.55
CA VAL A 64 -8.91 -2.48 -6.46
C VAL A 64 -10.12 -3.31 -6.87
N ALA A 65 -11.08 -3.48 -5.97
CA ALA A 65 -12.33 -4.14 -6.29
C ALA A 65 -13.15 -3.25 -7.25
N VAL A 66 -13.21 -3.66 -8.51
CA VAL A 66 -14.19 -3.17 -9.47
C VAL A 66 -15.53 -3.82 -9.13
N GLY A 67 -16.56 -3.02 -8.84
CA GLY A 67 -17.85 -3.56 -8.42
C GLY A 67 -18.53 -4.33 -9.55
N GLY A 68 -18.79 -5.61 -9.32
CA GLY A 68 -19.92 -6.31 -9.94
C GLY A 68 -21.17 -6.07 -9.10
N GLY A 69 -22.27 -5.71 -9.75
CA GLY A 69 -23.61 -5.86 -9.17
C GLY A 69 -24.02 -7.31 -9.08
#